data_AF-A0A7S4MA65-F1
#
_entry.id   AF-A0A7S4MA65-F1
#
_cell.length_a   1.000
_cell.length_b   1.000
_cell.length_c   1.000
_cell.angle_alpha   90.00
_cell.angle_beta   90.00
_cell.angle_gamma   90.00
#
_symmetry.space_group_name_H-M   'P 1'
#
loop_
_entity.id
_entity.type
_entity.pdbx_description
1 polymer ?
#
loop_
_entity_poly.entity_id
_entity_poly.type
_entity_poly.pdbx_seq_one_letter_code
_entity_poly.pdbx_strand_id
1 'polypeptide(L)'
;MPMPSELEDVCLTWEEGKDVGEHANRPHRAVTLFYKYFGKESGLDVSLLHEHKDVCMPLLKSHQHDLCTRLGMRGRILLAPEGINGTLSAADKDVIKTYIEAMEKFDLSKELESSSHVTLEDVGKGVIKNRNEDMRMLFSGIDWKMSDVDGHTASFSREPFPDLKISTVREIVSTGGAIDVSEIPHFGGKHLSPKEFHEELKR
;
A
#
# COMPACT_ATOMS: atom_id res chain seq x y z
N MET A 1 -9.15 -40.74 27.76
CA MET A 1 -8.54 -39.41 27.55
C MET A 1 -7.71 -39.50 26.28
N PRO A 2 -8.01 -38.72 25.23
CA PRO A 2 -7.31 -38.82 23.96
C PRO A 2 -6.01 -38.02 23.96
N MET A 3 -5.05 -38.51 23.17
CA MET A 3 -3.82 -37.83 22.76
C MET A 3 -4.15 -36.69 21.79
N PRO A 4 -3.47 -35.54 21.81
CA PRO A 4 -3.54 -34.57 20.73
C PRO A 4 -2.46 -34.89 19.70
N SER A 5 -2.87 -35.42 18.55
CA SER A 5 -2.04 -35.48 17.33
C SER A 5 -2.68 -34.59 16.26
N GLU A 6 -1.82 -33.90 15.52
CA GLU A 6 -2.11 -33.18 14.26
C GLU A 6 -2.58 -31.71 14.45
N LEU A 7 -1.60 -30.84 14.66
CA LEU A 7 -1.65 -29.47 14.14
C LEU A 7 -1.32 -29.57 12.65
N GLU A 8 -2.34 -29.43 11.81
CA GLU A 8 -2.17 -29.26 10.36
C GLU A 8 -1.48 -27.92 10.08
N ASP A 9 -0.26 -27.99 9.55
CA ASP A 9 0.40 -26.91 8.85
C ASP A 9 -0.46 -26.51 7.64
N VAL A 10 -1.12 -25.35 7.72
CA VAL A 10 -1.71 -24.70 6.54
C VAL A 10 -0.57 -24.07 5.72
N CYS A 11 0.22 -24.93 5.08
CA CYS A 11 0.99 -24.55 3.90
C CYS A 11 -0.03 -24.27 2.79
N LEU A 12 -0.20 -22.99 2.43
CA LEU A 12 -0.88 -22.58 1.19
C LEU A 12 -0.07 -23.11 0.01
N THR A 13 -0.35 -24.34 -0.38
CA THR A 13 0.12 -24.92 -1.63
C THR A 13 -0.75 -24.32 -2.74
N TRP A 14 -0.13 -23.45 -3.53
CA TRP A 14 -0.74 -22.93 -4.75
C TRP A 14 -0.71 -24.03 -5.81
N GLU A 15 -1.88 -24.38 -6.33
CA GLU A 15 -1.96 -25.15 -7.58
C GLU A 15 -1.48 -24.25 -8.72
N GLU A 16 -0.29 -24.54 -9.25
CA GLU A 16 0.17 -23.97 -10.53
C GLU A 16 -0.89 -24.29 -11.59
N GLY A 17 -1.59 -23.26 -12.09
CA GLY A 17 -2.45 -23.40 -13.28
C GLY A 17 -3.83 -22.73 -13.26
N LYS A 18 -4.25 -22.03 -12.20
CA LYS A 18 -5.51 -21.25 -12.25
C LYS A 18 -5.28 -19.80 -12.70
N ASP A 19 -5.35 -19.66 -14.02
CA ASP A 19 -5.94 -18.56 -14.78
C ASP A 19 -5.56 -17.10 -14.39
N VAL A 20 -4.39 -16.67 -14.88
CA VAL A 20 -4.00 -15.24 -14.92
C VAL A 20 -4.85 -14.46 -15.96
N GLY A 21 -5.69 -15.13 -16.75
CA GLY A 21 -6.43 -14.55 -17.88
C GLY A 21 -7.83 -14.03 -17.56
N GLU A 22 -8.48 -14.47 -16.48
CA GLU A 22 -9.93 -14.25 -16.28
C GLU A 22 -10.32 -12.86 -15.75
N HIS A 23 -9.36 -12.12 -15.17
CA HIS A 23 -9.60 -10.80 -14.55
C HIS A 23 -9.19 -9.61 -15.43
N ALA A 24 -8.33 -9.80 -16.43
CA ALA A 24 -7.73 -8.70 -17.20
C ALA A 24 -8.72 -7.91 -18.08
N ASN A 25 -9.94 -8.44 -18.29
CA ASN A 25 -10.92 -7.87 -19.22
C ASN A 25 -12.30 -7.60 -18.59
N ARG A 26 -12.42 -7.65 -17.26
CA ARG A 26 -13.65 -7.28 -16.57
C ARG A 26 -13.69 -5.76 -16.37
N PRO A 27 -14.85 -5.11 -16.58
CA PRO A 27 -14.96 -3.67 -16.36
C PRO A 27 -14.73 -3.35 -14.89
N HIS A 28 -13.99 -2.28 -14.60
CA HIS A 28 -13.71 -1.91 -13.23
C HIS A 28 -14.93 -1.21 -12.61
N ARG A 29 -15.45 -1.76 -11.50
CA ARG A 29 -16.66 -1.27 -10.83
C ARG A 29 -16.42 -0.79 -9.41
N ALA A 30 -15.20 -0.94 -8.90
CA ALA A 30 -14.81 -0.46 -7.59
C ALA A 30 -13.56 0.40 -7.69
N VAL A 31 -13.47 1.39 -6.80
CA VAL A 31 -12.34 2.31 -6.67
C VAL A 31 -11.93 2.38 -5.20
N THR A 32 -10.62 2.42 -4.95
CA THR A 32 -10.05 2.74 -3.65
C THR A 32 -9.13 3.94 -3.74
N LEU A 33 -9.21 4.81 -2.73
CA LEU A 33 -8.30 5.92 -2.48
C LEU A 33 -7.60 5.64 -1.16
N PHE A 34 -6.30 5.88 -1.12
CA PHE A 34 -5.49 5.66 0.08
C PHE A 34 -4.26 6.57 0.10
N TYR A 35 -3.80 6.90 1.30
CA TYR A 35 -2.51 7.55 1.51
C TYR A 35 -2.01 7.22 2.91
N LYS A 36 -0.69 7.22 3.08
CA LYS A 36 -0.03 7.09 4.37
C LYS A 36 1.34 7.74 4.29
N TYR A 37 1.62 8.63 5.24
CA TYR A 37 2.99 9.07 5.50
C TYR A 37 3.70 8.04 6.35
N PHE A 38 4.91 7.69 5.96
CA PHE A 38 5.84 6.92 6.76
C PHE A 38 6.46 7.92 7.75
N GLY A 39 6.16 7.79 9.03
CA GLY A 39 6.60 8.74 10.05
C GLY A 39 6.57 8.12 11.43
N LYS A 40 7.08 8.82 12.45
CA LYS A 40 7.23 8.27 13.81
C LYS A 40 5.94 7.73 14.43
N GLU A 41 4.78 8.25 14.04
CA GLU A 41 3.47 7.74 14.51
C GLU A 41 3.16 6.32 14.00
N SER A 42 3.77 5.92 12.87
CA SER A 42 3.72 4.55 12.36
C SER A 42 4.75 3.62 13.00
N GLY A 43 5.49 4.08 14.02
CA GLY A 43 6.62 3.35 14.64
C GLY A 43 7.89 3.32 13.78
N LEU A 44 7.76 3.62 12.49
CA LEU A 44 8.80 3.44 11.48
C LEU A 44 9.85 4.55 11.48
N ASP A 45 11.11 4.15 11.64
CA ASP A 45 12.28 4.98 11.33
C ASP A 45 12.48 5.07 9.81
N VAL A 46 11.89 6.10 9.20
CA VAL A 46 12.01 6.40 7.77
C VAL A 46 13.42 6.80 7.33
N SER A 47 14.34 7.04 8.26
CA SER A 47 15.73 7.39 7.94
C SER A 47 16.36 6.36 7.00
N LEU A 48 16.02 5.07 7.16
CA LEU A 48 16.50 4.01 6.27
C LEU A 48 15.93 4.08 4.86
N LEU A 49 14.65 4.43 4.71
CA LEU A 49 14.06 4.63 3.38
C LEU A 49 14.69 5.82 2.67
N HIS A 50 15.05 6.88 3.41
CA HIS A 50 15.75 8.04 2.86
C HIS A 50 17.21 7.73 2.51
N GLU A 51 17.94 7.05 3.40
CA GLU A 51 19.35 6.68 3.24
C GLU A 51 19.56 5.69 2.09
N HIS A 52 18.67 4.69 1.98
CA HIS A 52 18.76 3.64 0.97
C HIS A 52 17.68 3.75 -0.12
N LYS A 53 17.18 4.96 -0.40
CA LYS A 53 16.09 5.20 -1.37
C LYS A 53 16.36 4.58 -2.75
N ASP A 54 17.61 4.55 -3.18
CA ASP A 54 18.01 4.05 -4.50
C ASP A 54 17.83 2.53 -4.64
N VAL A 55 17.72 1.83 -3.50
CA VAL A 55 17.42 0.39 -3.43
C VAL A 55 15.95 0.18 -3.07
N CYS A 56 15.46 0.84 -2.03
CA CYS A 56 14.11 0.63 -1.50
C CYS A 56 13.02 1.09 -2.49
N MET A 57 13.18 2.26 -3.13
CA MET A 57 12.12 2.80 -3.97
C MET A 57 11.88 1.97 -5.25
N PRO A 58 12.90 1.47 -5.97
CA PRO A 58 12.69 0.54 -7.06
C PRO A 58 12.02 -0.76 -6.62
N LEU A 59 12.39 -1.33 -5.47
CA LEU A 59 11.78 -2.55 -4.94
C LEU A 59 10.29 -2.36 -4.63
N LEU A 60 9.95 -1.29 -3.88
CA LEU A 60 8.56 -0.95 -3.58
C LEU A 60 7.76 -0.72 -4.86
N LYS A 61 8.34 -0.02 -5.84
CA LYS A 61 7.70 0.22 -7.13
C LYS A 61 7.45 -1.07 -7.89
N SER A 62 8.42 -1.99 -7.93
CA SER A 62 8.26 -3.30 -8.58
C SER A 62 7.17 -4.11 -7.89
N HIS A 63 7.19 -4.19 -6.56
CA HIS A 63 6.18 -4.90 -5.78
C HIS A 63 4.76 -4.38 -6.08
N GLN A 64 4.58 -3.04 -6.06
CA GLN A 64 3.29 -2.42 -6.38
C GLN A 64 2.85 -2.72 -7.82
N HIS A 65 3.78 -2.68 -8.77
CA HIS A 65 3.51 -3.00 -10.16
C HIS A 65 3.03 -4.43 -10.29
N ASP A 66 3.79 -5.39 -9.75
CA ASP A 66 3.51 -6.80 -9.89
C ASP A 66 2.20 -7.19 -9.18
N LEU A 67 1.95 -6.65 -7.98
CA LEU A 67 0.70 -6.88 -7.26
C LEU A 67 -0.51 -6.33 -8.03
N CYS A 68 -0.45 -5.08 -8.50
CA CYS A 68 -1.54 -4.48 -9.27
C CYS A 68 -1.76 -5.20 -10.60
N THR A 69 -0.70 -5.59 -11.31
CA THR A 69 -0.79 -6.33 -12.58
C THR A 69 -1.43 -7.71 -12.36
N ARG A 70 -1.01 -8.45 -11.34
CA ARG A 70 -1.61 -9.77 -11.01
C ARG A 70 -3.09 -9.67 -10.68
N LEU A 71 -3.50 -8.60 -9.98
CA LEU A 71 -4.90 -8.37 -9.60
C LEU A 71 -5.72 -7.66 -10.70
N GLY A 72 -5.12 -7.34 -11.85
CA GLY A 72 -5.79 -6.62 -12.94
C GLY A 72 -6.21 -5.20 -12.57
N MET A 73 -5.53 -4.55 -11.63
CA MET A 73 -5.87 -3.20 -11.16
C MET A 73 -5.31 -2.10 -12.08
N ARG A 74 -5.98 -0.95 -12.10
CA ARG A 74 -5.57 0.26 -12.85
C ARG A 74 -5.62 1.49 -11.96
N GLY A 75 -4.95 2.57 -12.35
CA GLY A 75 -4.95 3.82 -11.60
C GLY A 75 -3.56 4.39 -11.41
N ARG A 76 -3.35 5.11 -10.30
CA ARG A 76 -2.12 5.85 -10.00
C ARG A 76 -1.64 5.53 -8.59
N ILE A 77 -0.34 5.30 -8.45
CA ILE A 77 0.34 5.24 -7.16
C ILE A 77 1.56 6.16 -7.22
N LEU A 78 1.69 7.00 -6.20
CA LEU A 78 2.86 7.81 -5.91
C LEU A 78 3.59 7.18 -4.71
N LEU A 79 4.89 6.97 -4.88
CA LEU A 79 5.78 6.45 -3.85
C LEU A 79 6.89 7.47 -3.58
N ALA A 80 7.14 7.77 -2.32
CA ALA A 80 8.30 8.52 -1.88
C ALA A 80 8.84 7.90 -0.58
N PRO A 81 10.09 8.20 -0.17
CA PRO A 81 10.60 7.75 1.12
C PRO A 81 9.73 8.19 2.31
N GLU A 82 8.98 9.28 2.15
CA GLU A 82 8.05 9.82 3.13
C GLU A 82 6.68 9.14 3.15
N GLY A 83 6.31 8.29 2.17
CA GLY A 83 4.97 7.73 2.12
C GLY A 83 4.51 7.12 0.81
N ILE A 84 3.23 6.74 0.81
CA ILE A 84 2.48 6.26 -0.35
C ILE A 84 1.17 7.02 -0.49
N ASN A 85 0.76 7.30 -1.72
CA ASN A 85 -0.55 7.86 -2.07
C ASN A 85 -1.04 7.18 -3.34
N GLY A 86 -2.27 6.70 -3.35
CA GLY A 86 -2.80 6.00 -4.52
C GLY A 86 -4.29 6.12 -4.70
N THR A 87 -4.68 5.97 -5.96
CA THR A 87 -6.06 5.73 -6.37
C THR A 87 -6.05 4.58 -7.36
N LEU A 88 -6.73 3.50 -7.03
CA LEU A 88 -6.82 2.31 -7.87
C LEU A 88 -8.27 1.96 -8.16
N SER A 89 -8.54 1.42 -9.33
CA SER A 89 -9.78 0.74 -9.65
C SER A 89 -9.53 -0.75 -9.86
N ALA A 90 -10.56 -1.55 -9.58
CA ALA A 90 -10.57 -2.99 -9.80
C ALA A 90 -11.94 -3.45 -10.29
N ALA A 91 -12.01 -4.72 -10.73
CA ALA A 91 -13.24 -5.36 -11.18
C ALA A 91 -14.38 -5.25 -10.14
N ASP A 92 -14.06 -5.46 -8.85
CA ASP A 92 -15.00 -5.38 -7.74
C ASP A 92 -14.27 -5.09 -6.40
N LYS A 93 -15.05 -4.99 -5.32
CA LYS A 93 -14.54 -4.71 -3.97
C LYS A 93 -13.69 -5.85 -3.39
N ASP A 94 -13.91 -7.09 -3.81
CA ASP A 94 -13.17 -8.22 -3.25
C ASP A 94 -11.74 -8.24 -3.78
N VAL A 95 -11.52 -7.86 -5.04
CA VAL A 95 -10.16 -7.61 -5.57
C VAL A 95 -9.45 -6.50 -4.78
N ILE A 96 -10.14 -5.42 -4.42
CA ILE A 96 -9.58 -4.36 -3.57
C ILE A 96 -9.21 -4.91 -2.19
N LYS A 97 -10.05 -5.73 -1.57
CA LYS A 97 -9.72 -6.36 -0.27
C LYS A 97 -8.50 -7.26 -0.38
N THR A 98 -8.36 -8.04 -1.45
CA THR A 98 -7.15 -8.86 -1.69
C THR A 98 -5.90 -7.98 -1.79
N TYR A 99 -5.97 -6.84 -2.47
CA TYR A 99 -4.87 -5.87 -2.51
C TYR A 99 -4.54 -5.33 -1.11
N ILE A 100 -5.56 -4.93 -0.34
CA ILE A 100 -5.39 -4.43 1.04
C ILE A 100 -4.73 -5.50 1.92
N GLU A 101 -5.21 -6.73 1.89
CA GLU A 101 -4.63 -7.83 2.69
C GLU A 101 -3.17 -8.13 2.32
N ALA A 102 -2.81 -8.02 1.04
CA ALA A 102 -1.42 -8.16 0.59
C ALA A 102 -0.56 -7.00 1.10
N MET A 103 -1.08 -5.77 1.08
CA MET A 103 -0.41 -4.58 1.61
C MET A 103 -0.19 -4.69 3.12
N GLU A 104 -1.19 -5.13 3.89
CA GLU A 104 -1.08 -5.32 5.35
C GLU A 104 -0.04 -6.39 5.74
N LYS A 105 0.24 -7.35 4.85
CA LYS A 105 1.22 -8.43 5.07
C LYS A 105 2.60 -8.13 4.47
N PHE A 106 2.77 -6.96 3.84
CA PHE A 106 3.99 -6.62 3.14
C PHE A 106 5.17 -6.45 4.10
N ASP A 107 6.24 -7.21 3.86
CA ASP A 107 7.45 -7.19 4.66
C ASP A 107 8.65 -6.77 3.80
N LEU A 108 9.07 -5.51 3.95
CA LEU A 108 10.18 -4.96 3.18
C LEU A 108 11.49 -5.71 3.45
N SER A 109 11.68 -6.25 4.66
CA SER A 109 12.92 -6.96 5.02
C SER A 109 13.08 -8.23 4.17
N LYS A 110 12.00 -8.96 3.93
CA LYS A 110 12.00 -10.16 3.08
C LYS A 110 12.25 -9.85 1.61
N GLU A 111 11.72 -8.74 1.12
CA GLU A 111 11.95 -8.30 -0.27
C GLU A 111 13.40 -7.84 -0.50
N LEU A 112 14.03 -7.24 0.51
CA LEU A 112 15.45 -6.90 0.46
C LEU A 112 16.33 -8.15 0.48
N GLU A 113 15.96 -9.18 1.24
CA GLU A 113 16.67 -10.46 1.29
C GLU A 113 16.53 -11.27 -0.01
N SER A 114 15.36 -11.22 -0.67
CA SER A 114 15.11 -11.94 -1.93
C SER A 114 15.80 -11.30 -3.13
N SER A 115 16.00 -9.98 -3.12
CA SER A 115 16.72 -9.23 -4.14
C SER A 115 18.24 -9.42 -3.98
N SER A 116 18.77 -10.42 -4.66
CA SER A 116 20.11 -11.05 -4.47
C SER A 116 21.34 -10.17 -4.76
N HIS A 117 21.22 -8.84 -4.72
CA HIS A 117 22.27 -7.87 -5.05
C HIS A 117 22.66 -6.89 -3.93
N VAL A 118 22.01 -6.97 -2.76
CA VAL A 118 22.35 -6.14 -1.61
C VAL A 118 23.04 -7.02 -0.58
N THR A 119 24.34 -6.83 -0.37
CA THR A 119 24.99 -7.53 0.74
C THR A 119 24.48 -6.92 2.05
N LEU A 120 24.13 -7.75 3.03
CA LEU A 120 23.78 -7.31 4.39
C LEU A 120 24.92 -6.51 5.07
N GLU A 121 26.06 -6.37 4.43
CA GLU A 121 27.19 -5.53 4.82
C GLU A 121 26.99 -4.07 4.40
N ASP A 122 26.33 -3.81 3.25
CA ASP A 122 26.02 -2.46 2.76
C ASP A 122 24.87 -1.77 3.53
N VAL A 123 23.98 -2.56 4.13
CA VAL A 123 22.85 -2.08 4.98
C VAL A 123 23.21 -2.10 6.48
N GLY A 124 24.45 -2.48 6.82
CA GLY A 124 24.94 -2.50 8.19
C GLY A 124 24.26 -3.56 9.07
N LYS A 125 24.97 -4.66 9.35
CA LYS A 125 24.57 -5.80 10.20
C LYS A 125 24.03 -5.45 11.61
N GLY A 126 24.15 -4.19 12.07
CA GLY A 126 23.65 -3.68 13.36
C GLY A 126 22.32 -2.92 13.31
N VAL A 127 21.85 -2.53 12.12
CA VAL A 127 20.65 -1.68 11.93
C VAL A 127 19.36 -2.47 12.15
N ILE A 128 19.34 -3.75 11.79
CA ILE A 128 18.12 -4.54 11.61
C ILE A 128 17.65 -5.23 12.92
N LYS A 129 18.53 -5.38 13.93
CA LYS A 129 18.22 -6.22 15.10
C LYS A 129 17.10 -5.72 16.02
N ASN A 130 16.80 -4.41 16.02
CA ASN A 130 15.69 -3.80 16.77
C ASN A 130 14.66 -3.08 15.87
N ARG A 131 14.80 -3.16 14.53
CA ARG A 131 14.01 -2.40 13.52
C ARG A 131 13.18 -3.30 12.59
N ASN A 132 13.10 -4.59 12.90
CA ASN A 132 12.44 -5.60 12.07
C ASN A 132 10.91 -5.49 12.03
N GLU A 133 10.27 -5.03 13.12
CA GLU A 133 8.81 -4.92 13.17
C GLU A 133 8.30 -3.75 12.33
N ASP A 134 9.02 -2.63 12.30
CA ASP A 134 8.58 -1.46 11.53
C ASP A 134 8.65 -1.73 10.02
N MET A 135 9.69 -2.41 9.54
CA MET A 135 9.82 -2.81 8.13
C MET A 135 8.76 -3.82 7.68
N ARG A 136 8.23 -4.61 8.62
CA ARG A 136 7.13 -5.54 8.41
C ARG A 136 5.76 -4.90 8.29
N MET A 137 5.66 -3.65 8.72
CA MET A 137 4.40 -2.93 8.92
C MET A 137 4.35 -1.64 8.08
N LEU A 138 5.24 -1.51 7.09
CA LEU A 138 5.36 -0.31 6.26
C LEU A 138 4.00 0.13 5.70
N PHE A 139 3.26 -0.81 5.12
CA PHE A 139 1.95 -0.58 4.53
C PHE A 139 0.78 -0.94 5.45
N SER A 140 1.03 -1.31 6.71
CA SER A 140 -0.06 -1.67 7.62
C SER A 140 -0.81 -0.42 8.11
N GLY A 141 -2.11 -0.54 8.38
CA GLY A 141 -2.90 0.57 8.93
C GLY A 141 -3.01 1.79 8.01
N ILE A 142 -2.96 1.58 6.69
CA ILE A 142 -3.31 2.61 5.70
C ILE A 142 -4.82 2.94 5.84
N ASP A 143 -5.19 4.23 5.70
CA ASP A 143 -6.60 4.63 5.62
C ASP A 143 -7.14 4.35 4.22
N TRP A 144 -7.92 3.26 4.10
CA TRP A 144 -8.51 2.80 2.85
C TRP A 144 -9.93 3.32 2.70
N LYS A 145 -10.16 4.19 1.70
CA LYS A 145 -11.50 4.63 1.30
C LYS A 145 -11.92 3.85 0.08
N MET A 146 -13.11 3.26 0.11
CA MET A 146 -13.64 2.42 -0.97
C MET A 146 -14.99 2.93 -1.45
N SER A 147 -15.23 2.84 -2.76
CA SER A 147 -16.50 3.11 -3.40
C SER A 147 -16.71 2.11 -4.54
N ASP A 148 -17.96 1.76 -4.81
CA ASP A 148 -18.38 0.96 -5.95
C ASP A 148 -19.61 1.56 -6.63
N VAL A 149 -19.85 1.13 -7.87
CA VAL A 149 -21.10 1.45 -8.58
C VAL A 149 -22.20 0.45 -8.22
N ASP A 150 -23.23 0.95 -7.56
CA ASP A 150 -24.48 0.21 -7.33
C ASP A 150 -25.07 -0.27 -8.66
N GLY A 151 -25.63 -1.48 -8.67
CA GLY A 151 -26.18 -2.16 -9.86
C GLY A 151 -27.28 -1.42 -10.64
N HIS A 152 -27.70 -0.24 -10.19
CA HIS A 152 -28.72 0.60 -10.81
C HIS A 152 -28.16 1.61 -11.83
N THR A 153 -26.84 1.79 -11.94
CA THR A 153 -26.20 2.67 -12.93
C THR A 153 -25.30 1.87 -13.89
N ALA A 154 -25.90 0.90 -14.58
CA ALA A 154 -25.25 0.03 -15.57
C ALA A 154 -24.95 0.72 -16.92
N SER A 155 -24.71 2.03 -16.95
CA SER A 155 -24.40 2.77 -18.19
C SER A 155 -23.05 3.47 -18.19
N PHE A 156 -22.14 3.12 -17.27
CA PHE A 156 -20.75 3.57 -17.39
C PHE A 156 -20.04 2.68 -18.42
N SER A 157 -19.99 3.16 -19.66
CA SER A 157 -19.20 2.55 -20.75
C SER A 157 -17.70 2.86 -20.63
N ARG A 158 -17.27 3.59 -19.59
CA ARG A 158 -15.91 4.10 -19.47
C ARG A 158 -15.26 3.59 -18.19
N GLU A 159 -14.12 2.93 -18.35
CA GLU A 159 -13.22 2.55 -17.26
C GLU A 159 -12.84 3.78 -16.42
N PRO A 160 -12.83 3.69 -15.07
CA PRO A 160 -12.42 4.79 -14.20
C PRO A 160 -11.00 5.29 -14.50
N PHE A 161 -10.09 4.37 -14.83
CA PHE A 161 -8.71 4.67 -15.19
C PHE A 161 -8.31 3.89 -16.46
N PRO A 162 -7.63 4.53 -17.42
CA PRO A 162 -7.25 3.89 -18.67
C PRO A 162 -6.08 2.90 -18.53
N ASP A 163 -5.22 3.10 -17.53
CA ASP A 163 -3.95 2.38 -17.36
C ASP A 163 -3.50 2.39 -15.88
N LEU A 164 -2.48 1.59 -15.57
CA LEU A 164 -1.75 1.61 -14.30
C LEU A 164 -0.48 2.45 -14.48
N LYS A 165 -0.24 3.41 -13.57
CA LYS A 165 1.02 4.14 -13.50
C LYS A 165 1.49 4.31 -12.06
N ILE A 166 2.70 3.84 -11.80
CA ILE A 166 3.36 3.95 -10.50
C ILE A 166 4.58 4.83 -10.65
N SER A 167 4.65 5.91 -9.86
CA SER A 167 5.68 6.93 -9.98
C SER A 167 6.42 7.10 -8.65
N THR A 168 7.75 7.06 -8.71
CA THR A 168 8.59 7.52 -7.61
C THR A 168 8.66 9.04 -7.68
N VAL A 169 8.28 9.72 -6.61
CA VAL A 169 8.19 11.19 -6.53
C VAL A 169 9.00 11.71 -5.34
N ARG A 170 9.16 13.04 -5.30
CA ARG A 170 9.77 13.71 -4.15
C ARG A 170 8.82 13.79 -2.97
N GLU A 171 7.58 14.19 -3.23
CA GLU A 171 6.51 14.33 -2.25
C GLU A 171 5.27 13.56 -2.73
N ILE A 172 4.62 12.78 -1.86
CA ILE A 172 3.37 12.08 -2.20
C ILE A 172 2.16 13.02 -2.28
N VAL A 173 2.31 14.21 -1.70
CA VAL A 173 1.46 15.38 -1.89
C VAL A 173 2.38 16.56 -2.12
N SER A 174 2.39 17.10 -3.34
CA SER A 174 3.31 18.19 -3.71
C SER A 174 2.97 19.48 -2.95
N THR A 175 3.76 19.81 -1.93
CA THR A 175 3.70 21.11 -1.24
C THR A 175 4.70 22.12 -1.82
N GLY A 176 5.63 21.65 -2.66
CA GLY A 176 6.69 22.49 -3.20
C GLY A 176 7.78 22.80 -2.17
N GLY A 177 7.92 21.95 -1.15
CA GLY A 177 8.86 22.15 -0.04
C GLY A 177 8.40 23.18 1.00
N ALA A 178 7.11 23.53 1.01
CA ALA A 178 6.54 24.43 1.99
C ALA A 178 6.32 23.77 3.36
N ILE A 179 6.23 22.44 3.40
CA ILE A 179 5.93 21.66 4.60
C ILE A 179 6.91 20.49 4.67
N ASP A 180 7.57 20.33 5.82
CA ASP A 180 8.35 19.13 6.11
C ASP A 180 7.44 18.01 6.63
N VAL A 181 7.61 16.77 6.18
CA VAL A 181 6.74 15.65 6.60
C VAL A 181 6.83 15.39 8.10
N SER A 182 7.98 15.66 8.73
CA SER A 182 8.13 15.53 10.18
C SER A 182 7.29 16.56 10.98
N GLU A 183 6.87 17.65 10.33
CA GLU A 183 6.03 18.70 10.91
C GLU A 183 4.54 18.38 10.82
N ILE A 184 4.12 17.52 9.87
CA ILE A 184 2.70 17.18 9.64
C ILE A 184 1.97 16.73 10.93
N PRO A 185 2.55 15.84 11.77
CA PRO A 185 1.88 15.43 13.01
C PRO A 185 1.79 16.56 14.06
N HIS A 186 2.70 17.53 14.02
CA HIS A 186 2.87 18.53 15.07
C HIS A 186 2.02 19.79 14.83
N PHE A 187 1.79 20.16 13.57
CA PHE A 187 1.12 21.41 13.21
C PHE A 187 -0.30 21.21 12.64
N GLY A 188 -0.93 20.10 13.00
CA GLY A 188 -2.32 19.82 12.64
C GLY A 188 -3.33 20.67 13.41
N GLY A 189 -4.44 21.02 12.76
CA GLY A 189 -5.64 21.51 13.44
C GLY A 189 -6.39 20.37 14.15
N LYS A 190 -7.42 20.71 14.91
CA LYS A 190 -8.34 19.71 15.47
C LYS A 190 -9.04 18.98 14.32
N HIS A 191 -8.87 17.65 14.23
CA HIS A 191 -9.67 16.84 13.33
C HIS A 191 -11.14 16.87 13.76
N LEU A 192 -12.03 17.21 12.84
CA LEU A 192 -13.47 17.22 13.05
C LEU A 192 -14.10 16.05 12.32
N SER A 193 -15.00 15.32 12.99
CA SER A 193 -15.88 14.37 12.30
C SER A 193 -16.73 15.09 11.25
N PRO A 194 -17.26 14.38 10.23
CA PRO A 194 -18.15 15.00 9.23
C PRO A 194 -19.34 15.75 9.85
N LYS A 195 -19.86 15.26 10.98
CA LYS A 195 -20.95 15.91 11.72
C LYS A 195 -20.49 17.21 12.38
N GLU A 196 -19.38 17.18 13.12
CA GLU A 196 -18.81 18.38 13.76
C GLU A 196 -18.44 19.44 12.71
N PHE A 197 -17.84 19.04 11.59
CA PHE A 197 -17.52 19.94 10.49
C PHE A 197 -18.78 20.60 9.91
N HIS A 198 -19.85 19.83 9.71
CA HIS A 198 -21.13 20.36 9.22
C HIS A 198 -21.79 21.32 10.22
N GLU A 199 -21.65 21.07 11.53
CA GLU A 199 -22.12 21.97 12.58
C GLU A 199 -21.32 23.28 12.61
N GLU A 200 -19.99 23.20 12.44
CA GLU A 200 -19.11 24.38 12.44
C GLU A 200 -19.40 25.31 11.24
N LEU A 201 -19.71 24.75 10.06
CA LEU A 201 -20.09 25.54 8.88
C LEU A 201 -21.42 26.32 9.04
N LYS A 202 -22.24 26.00 10.04
CA LYS A 202 -23.50 26.70 10.31
C LYS A 202 -23.36 27.88 11.28
N ARG A 203 -22.18 28.05 11.88
CA ARG A 203 -21.88 29.16 12.79
C ARG A 203 -21.54 30.42 12.03
#